data_AF-G3A3T8-F1
#
_entry.id   AF-G3A3T8-F1
#
_cell.length_a   1.000
_cell.length_b   1.000
_cell.length_c   1.000
_cell.angle_alpha   90.00
_cell.angle_beta   90.00
_cell.angle_gamma   90.00
#
_symmetry.space_group_name_H-M   'P 1'
#
loop_
_entity.id
_entity.type
_entity.pdbx_description
1 polymer ?
#
loop_
_entity_poly.entity_id
_entity_poly.type
_entity_poly.pdbx_seq_one_letter_code
_entity_poly.pdbx_strand_id
1 'polypeptide(L)'
;MLNPNQIIVDIHAISVKEGRSNKTGKDYHIEECACMTTTTYTTSEGQVLTETMPGMVILPKHLNGEVRPGKFYATVGLGQFEGKLTLRVVDLTPVVDAPAARSGSAAPAGTAVAKPAEKAAA
;
A
#
# COMPACT_ATOMS: atom_id res chain seq x y z
N MET A 1 -21.71 -2.83 -20.69
CA MET A 1 -20.35 -2.48 -20.25
C MET A 1 -20.19 -3.06 -18.86
N LEU A 2 -19.50 -4.21 -18.71
CA LEU A 2 -19.24 -4.78 -17.39
C LEU A 2 -18.22 -3.89 -16.70
N ASN A 3 -18.62 -3.16 -15.65
CA ASN A 3 -17.61 -2.65 -14.74
C ASN A 3 -17.00 -3.87 -14.03
N PRO A 4 -15.70 -4.13 -14.24
CA PRO A 4 -15.06 -5.37 -13.83
C PRO A 4 -14.98 -5.40 -12.32
N ASN A 5 -15.30 -6.55 -11.72
CA ASN A 5 -15.01 -6.79 -10.32
C ASN A 5 -13.53 -6.42 -10.08
N GLN A 6 -13.28 -5.52 -9.15
CA GLN A 6 -11.96 -4.96 -8.89
C GLN A 6 -11.64 -5.02 -7.41
N ILE A 7 -10.36 -5.26 -7.12
CA ILE A 7 -9.82 -5.25 -5.78
C ILE A 7 -8.68 -4.23 -5.78
N ILE A 8 -8.84 -3.18 -4.98
CA ILE A 8 -7.81 -2.19 -4.74
C ILE A 8 -7.22 -2.44 -3.36
N VAL A 9 -5.90 -2.46 -3.27
CA VAL A 9 -5.14 -2.62 -2.02
C VAL A 9 -4.38 -1.33 -1.78
N ASP A 10 -4.73 -0.61 -0.72
CA ASP A 10 -4.04 0.58 -0.26
C ASP A 10 -3.07 0.18 0.87
N ILE A 11 -1.79 0.06 0.53
CA ILE A 11 -0.74 -0.39 1.43
C ILE A 11 -0.24 0.80 2.24
N HIS A 12 -0.33 0.71 3.57
CA HIS A 12 0.12 1.77 4.48
C HIS A 12 1.51 1.51 5.05
N ALA A 13 1.80 0.25 5.38
CA ALA A 13 3.07 -0.13 5.96
C ALA A 13 3.46 -1.53 5.50
N ILE A 14 4.78 -1.76 5.36
CA ILE A 14 5.36 -3.05 4.99
C ILE A 14 6.30 -3.46 6.13
N SER A 15 6.12 -4.67 6.63
CA SER A 15 6.96 -5.28 7.65
C SER A 15 7.62 -6.53 7.08
N VAL A 16 8.91 -6.68 7.33
CA VAL A 16 9.70 -7.81 6.83
C VAL A 16 9.94 -8.80 7.96
N LYS A 17 9.61 -10.07 7.71
CA LYS A 17 9.90 -11.21 8.59
C LYS A 17 10.90 -12.12 7.91
N GLU A 18 12.10 -12.15 8.47
CA GLU A 18 13.20 -13.01 8.03
C GLU A 18 13.56 -14.04 9.10
N GLY A 19 14.01 -15.20 8.66
CA GLY A 19 14.53 -16.21 9.56
C GLY A 19 14.69 -17.56 8.90
N ARG A 20 14.93 -18.59 9.73
CA ARG A 20 15.06 -19.97 9.28
C ARG A 20 13.91 -20.81 9.81
N SER A 21 13.27 -21.57 8.92
CA SER A 21 12.14 -22.42 9.29
C SER A 21 12.61 -23.60 10.14
N ASN A 22 12.10 -23.72 11.38
CA ASN A 22 12.38 -24.87 12.24
C ASN A 22 11.88 -26.20 11.65
N LYS A 23 10.86 -26.18 10.78
CA LYS A 23 10.27 -27.39 10.19
C LYS A 23 11.02 -27.87 8.94
N THR A 24 11.50 -26.95 8.11
CA THR A 24 12.09 -27.29 6.80
C THR A 24 13.57 -26.96 6.69
N GLY A 25 14.13 -26.24 7.66
CA GLY A 25 15.51 -25.75 7.65
C GLY A 25 15.79 -24.69 6.58
N LYS A 26 14.78 -24.23 5.84
CA LYS A 26 14.91 -23.23 4.78
C LYS A 26 14.80 -21.82 5.33
N ASP A 27 15.62 -20.93 4.81
CA ASP A 27 15.52 -19.51 5.08
C ASP A 27 14.24 -18.96 4.41
N TYR A 28 13.57 -18.06 5.11
CA TYR A 28 12.37 -17.39 4.64
C TYR A 28 12.53 -15.87 4.73
N HIS A 29 11.94 -15.21 3.75
CA HIS A 29 11.77 -13.77 3.66
C HIS A 29 10.31 -13.52 3.31
N ILE A 30 9.57 -12.94 4.24
CA ILE A 30 8.13 -12.70 4.09
C ILE A 30 7.88 -11.22 4.32
N GLU A 31 7.36 -10.55 3.30
CA GLU A 31 6.91 -9.16 3.40
C GLU A 31 5.41 -9.15 3.64
N GLU A 32 5.03 -8.64 4.80
CA GLU A 32 3.64 -8.46 5.23
C GLU A 32 3.25 -7.00 5.15
N CYS A 33 2.16 -6.72 4.43
CA CYS A 33 1.63 -5.39 4.23
C CYS A 33 0.38 -5.18 5.09
N ALA A 34 0.38 -4.13 5.91
CA ALA A 34 -0.83 -3.61 6.52
C ALA A 34 -1.54 -2.69 5.52
N CYS A 35 -2.79 -3.01 5.18
CA CYS A 35 -3.50 -2.35 4.09
C CYS A 35 -5.00 -2.19 4.35
N MET A 36 -5.62 -1.28 3.62
CA MET A 36 -7.07 -1.25 3.41
C MET A 36 -7.37 -1.89 2.05
N THR A 37 -8.29 -2.83 2.00
CA THR A 37 -8.75 -3.45 0.74
C THR A 37 -10.13 -2.93 0.39
N THR A 38 -10.28 -2.41 -0.82
CA THR A 38 -11.57 -2.00 -1.37
C THR A 38 -11.95 -2.97 -2.48
N THR A 39 -13.03 -3.72 -2.30
CA THR A 39 -13.55 -4.66 -3.29
C THR A 39 -14.83 -4.11 -3.87
N THR A 40 -14.84 -3.89 -5.18
CA THR A 40 -16.06 -3.58 -5.94
C THR A 40 -16.46 -4.81 -6.72
N TYR A 41 -17.70 -5.28 -6.53
CA TYR A 41 -18.20 -6.46 -7.22
C TYR A 41 -19.67 -6.32 -7.60
N THR A 42 -20.08 -7.02 -8.65
CA THR A 42 -21.48 -7.08 -9.08
C THR A 42 -22.13 -8.35 -8.56
N THR A 43 -23.26 -8.22 -7.87
CA THR A 43 -24.05 -9.36 -7.37
C THR A 43 -24.80 -10.06 -8.50
N SER A 44 -25.33 -11.26 -8.24
CA SER A 44 -26.18 -11.99 -9.19
C SER A 44 -27.44 -11.22 -9.61
N GLU A 45 -27.88 -10.27 -8.79
CA GLU A 45 -29.03 -9.39 -9.05
C GLU A 45 -28.65 -8.15 -9.87
N GLY A 46 -27.38 -8.00 -10.26
CA GLY A 46 -26.88 -6.87 -11.03
C GLY A 46 -26.56 -5.63 -10.19
N GLN A 47 -26.61 -5.71 -8.87
CA GLN A 47 -26.24 -4.59 -7.99
C GLN A 47 -24.73 -4.49 -7.88
N VAL A 48 -24.18 -3.28 -7.99
CA VAL A 48 -22.76 -3.02 -7.76
C VAL A 48 -22.56 -2.65 -6.30
N LEU A 49 -21.81 -3.49 -5.58
CA LEU A 49 -21.45 -3.27 -4.18
C LEU A 49 -19.97 -2.89 -4.08
N THR A 50 -19.65 -2.04 -3.11
CA THR A 50 -18.28 -1.69 -2.76
C THR A 50 -18.10 -1.82 -1.26
N GLU A 51 -17.15 -2.65 -0.87
CA GLU A 51 -16.81 -2.90 0.53
C GLU A 51 -15.36 -2.53 0.77
N THR A 52 -15.08 -1.93 1.93
CA THR A 52 -13.72 -1.58 2.33
C THR A 52 -13.43 -2.14 3.71
N MET A 53 -12.32 -2.87 3.84
CA MET A 53 -11.93 -3.52 5.09
C MET A 53 -10.43 -3.40 5.38
N PRO A 54 -10.03 -3.25 6.65
CA PRO A 54 -8.63 -3.37 7.03
C PRO A 54 -8.18 -4.83 6.95
N GLY A 55 -6.92 -5.06 6.55
CA GLY A 55 -6.37 -6.39 6.44
C GLY A 55 -4.85 -6.43 6.37
N MET A 56 -4.34 -7.65 6.28
CA MET A 56 -2.93 -7.94 6.06
C MET A 56 -2.79 -8.72 4.75
N VAL A 57 -1.85 -8.33 3.92
CA VAL A 57 -1.51 -9.02 2.67
C VAL A 57 -0.06 -9.49 2.73
N ILE A 58 0.17 -10.76 2.42
CA ILE A 58 1.53 -11.28 2.21
C ILE A 58 1.90 -11.02 0.76
N LEU A 59 3.02 -10.33 0.52
CA LEU A 59 3.47 -10.05 -0.83
C LEU A 59 3.95 -11.34 -1.53
N PRO A 60 3.62 -11.50 -2.83
CA PRO A 60 4.25 -12.49 -3.68
C PRO A 60 5.77 -12.30 -3.71
N LYS A 61 6.52 -13.41 -3.72
CA LYS A 61 8.00 -13.38 -3.66
C LYS A 61 8.67 -12.54 -4.74
N HIS A 62 8.06 -12.45 -5.94
CA HIS A 62 8.61 -11.67 -7.05
C HIS A 62 8.40 -10.15 -6.89
N LEU A 63 7.58 -9.72 -5.92
CA LEU A 63 7.34 -8.32 -5.59
C LEU A 63 8.11 -7.85 -4.35
N ASN A 64 8.86 -8.75 -3.70
CA ASN A 64 9.62 -8.43 -2.49
C ASN A 64 10.64 -7.32 -2.77
N GLY A 65 10.65 -6.29 -1.92
CA GLY A 65 11.55 -5.13 -2.03
C GLY A 65 11.18 -4.10 -3.10
N GLU A 66 10.27 -4.43 -4.03
CA GLU A 66 9.84 -3.54 -5.12
C GLU A 66 8.64 -2.68 -4.71
N VAL A 67 7.74 -3.22 -3.89
CA VAL A 67 6.52 -2.53 -3.49
C VAL A 67 6.84 -1.43 -2.47
N ARG A 68 6.12 -0.31 -2.59
CA ARG A 68 6.14 0.81 -1.64
C ARG A 68 4.70 1.10 -1.20
N PRO A 69 4.48 1.72 -0.03
CA PRO A 69 3.16 2.18 0.38
C PRO A 69 2.46 2.99 -0.71
N GLY A 70 1.18 2.72 -0.94
CA GLY A 70 0.41 3.25 -2.06
C GLY A 70 -0.75 2.35 -2.47
N LYS A 71 -1.49 2.78 -3.50
CA LYS A 71 -2.66 2.07 -4.01
C LYS A 71 -2.32 1.20 -5.20
N PHE A 72 -2.82 -0.02 -5.20
CA PHE A 72 -2.58 -1.02 -6.23
C PHE A 72 -3.87 -1.74 -6.62
N TYR A 73 -4.04 -2.04 -7.91
CA TYR A 73 -4.96 -3.07 -8.35
C TYR A 73 -4.35 -4.44 -8.02
N ALA A 74 -5.09 -5.26 -7.30
CA ALA A 74 -4.66 -6.62 -6.99
C ALA A 74 -5.15 -7.62 -8.02
N THR A 75 -4.21 -8.40 -8.54
CA THR A 75 -4.53 -9.66 -9.23
C THR A 75 -4.66 -10.74 -8.17
N VAL A 76 -5.80 -11.42 -8.13
CA VAL A 76 -6.05 -12.53 -7.20
C VAL A 76 -5.98 -13.88 -7.90
N GLY A 77 -5.40 -14.85 -7.21
CA GLY A 77 -5.35 -16.24 -7.64
C GLY A 77 -5.90 -17.17 -6.57
N LEU A 78 -6.16 -18.41 -6.97
CA LEU A 78 -6.54 -19.48 -6.05
C LEU A 78 -5.28 -20.06 -5.38
N GLY A 79 -5.35 -20.18 -4.07
CA GLY A 79 -4.39 -20.89 -3.24
C GLY A 79 -5.08 -21.98 -2.44
N GLN A 80 -4.26 -22.81 -1.79
CA GLN A 80 -4.72 -23.78 -0.82
C GLN A 80 -4.07 -23.45 0.52
N PHE A 81 -4.88 -23.38 1.57
CA PHE A 81 -4.41 -23.27 2.94
C PHE A 81 -5.21 -24.25 3.81
N GLU A 82 -4.52 -25.14 4.52
CA GLU A 82 -5.13 -26.15 5.40
C GLU A 82 -6.26 -26.97 4.72
N GLY A 83 -6.05 -27.38 3.46
CA GLY A 83 -7.05 -28.13 2.70
C GLY A 83 -8.20 -27.31 2.13
N LYS A 84 -8.28 -26.00 2.44
CA LYS A 84 -9.33 -25.10 1.97
C LYS A 84 -8.86 -24.24 0.80
N LEU A 85 -9.77 -23.96 -0.12
CA LEU A 85 -9.57 -22.98 -1.17
C LEU A 85 -9.49 -21.59 -0.53
N THR A 86 -8.47 -20.83 -0.89
CA THR A 86 -8.28 -19.45 -0.41
C THR A 86 -7.98 -18.53 -1.58
N LEU A 87 -8.39 -17.26 -1.47
CA LEU A 87 -7.95 -16.22 -2.38
C LEU A 87 -6.63 -15.66 -1.88
N ARG A 88 -5.68 -15.46 -2.78
CA ARG A 88 -4.41 -14.80 -2.48
C ARG A 88 -4.11 -13.74 -3.53
N VAL A 89 -3.46 -12.66 -3.11
CA VAL A 89 -2.85 -11.72 -4.06
C VAL A 89 -1.69 -12.42 -4.75
N VAL A 90 -1.67 -12.39 -6.07
CA VAL A 90 -0.60 -12.96 -6.89
C VAL A 90 0.21 -11.91 -7.63
N ASP A 91 -0.35 -10.71 -7.83
CA ASP A 91 0.36 -9.58 -8.44
C ASP A 91 -0.29 -8.26 -8.01
N LEU A 92 0.45 -7.15 -8.12
CA LEU A 92 0.03 -5.80 -7.79
C LEU A 92 0.40 -4.84 -8.93
N THR A 93 -0.58 -4.14 -9.47
CA THR A 93 -0.35 -3.08 -10.46
C THR A 93 -0.63 -1.72 -9.82
N PRO A 94 0.32 -0.76 -9.84
CA PRO A 94 0.09 0.56 -9.25
C PRO A 94 -1.15 1.24 -9.84
N VAL A 95 -2.00 1.80 -8.98
CA VAL A 95 -3.05 2.71 -9.41
C VAL A 95 -2.37 4.04 -9.73
N VAL A 96 -2.09 4.29 -11.01
CA VAL A 96 -1.62 5.60 -11.44
C VAL A 96 -2.82 6.53 -11.43
N ASP A 97 -3.14 7.07 -10.25
CA ASP A 97 -3.97 8.26 -10.18
C ASP A 97 -3.22 9.34 -10.98
N ALA A 98 -3.80 9.79 -12.11
CA ALA A 98 -3.37 11.01 -12.77
C ALA A 98 -3.20 12.07 -11.67
N PRO A 99 -2.07 12.80 -11.62
CA PRO A 99 -1.63 13.46 -10.41
C PRO A 99 -2.74 14.37 -9.88
N ALA A 100 -3.38 13.95 -8.79
CA ALA A 100 -4.02 14.88 -7.88
C ALA A 100 -2.92 15.88 -7.55
N ALA A 101 -3.11 17.11 -8.01
CA ALA A 101 -2.14 18.17 -7.97
C ALA A 101 -1.34 18.06 -6.68
N ARG A 102 -0.02 17.85 -6.80
CA ARG A 102 0.89 18.25 -5.75
C ARG A 102 0.53 19.70 -5.50
N SER A 103 -0.18 19.96 -4.41
CA SER A 103 -0.31 21.30 -3.86
C SER A 103 1.10 21.68 -3.46
N GLY A 104 1.82 22.24 -4.43
CA GLY A 104 3.11 22.83 -4.22
C GLY A 104 2.89 24.03 -3.34
N SER A 105 3.10 23.86 -2.03
CA SER A 105 3.62 24.96 -1.23
C SER A 105 5.13 24.97 -1.45
N ALA A 106 5.54 25.46 -2.62
CA ALA A 106 6.86 26.05 -2.77
C ALA A 106 6.78 27.45 -2.14
N ALA A 107 7.74 27.71 -1.25
CA ALA A 107 7.91 28.89 -0.43
C ALA A 107 7.84 30.24 -1.18
N PRO A 108 7.95 31.35 -0.43
CA PRO A 108 9.01 32.26 -0.80
C PRO A 108 10.05 32.42 0.31
N ALA A 109 11.30 32.39 -0.14
CA ALA A 109 12.46 32.87 0.58
C ALA A 109 12.50 34.41 0.59
N GLY A 110 13.13 34.98 1.62
CA GLY A 110 13.55 36.38 1.73
C GLY A 110 12.56 37.25 2.50
N THR A 111 12.93 37.89 3.60
CA THR A 111 13.97 38.93 3.61
C THR A 111 14.52 39.11 5.03
N ALA A 112 15.85 39.02 5.17
CA ALA A 112 16.57 39.44 6.35
C ALA A 112 16.56 40.98 6.43
N VAL A 113 16.27 41.53 7.60
CA VAL A 113 16.59 42.93 7.95
C VAL A 113 17.37 42.93 9.25
N ALA A 114 18.56 43.52 9.19
CA ALA A 114 19.52 43.64 10.28
C ALA A 114 19.43 45.02 10.97
N LYS A 115 19.52 45.00 12.32
CA LYS A 115 20.09 45.97 13.30
C LYS A 115 19.63 47.46 13.30
N PRO A 116 19.68 48.19 14.45
CA PRO A 116 20.84 48.41 15.34
C PRO A 116 20.54 48.10 16.84
N ALA A 117 21.45 47.59 17.68
CA ALA A 117 22.56 48.26 18.39
C ALA A 117 22.16 49.47 19.26
N GLU A 118 22.01 49.27 20.57
CA GLU A 118 22.25 50.30 21.60
C GLU A 118 23.13 49.73 22.72
N LYS A 119 23.96 50.59 23.30
CA LYS A 119 25.26 50.34 23.92
C LYS A 119 25.25 50.97 25.33
N ALA A 120 25.70 50.21 26.33
CA ALA A 120 26.24 50.64 27.64
C ALA A 120 25.29 51.48 28.52
N ALA A 121 25.43 51.65 29.83
CA ALA A 121 26.40 51.37 30.89
C ALA A 121 25.54 51.26 32.19
N ALA A 122 25.96 50.96 33.41
CA ALA A 122 27.22 50.81 34.12
C ALA A 122 26.90 49.97 35.38
#